data_AF-A0A2T1FFB0-F1
#
_entry.id   AF-A0A2T1FFB0-F1
#
_cell.length_a   1.000
_cell.length_b   1.000
_cell.length_c   1.000
_cell.angle_alpha   90.00
_cell.angle_beta   90.00
_cell.angle_gamma   90.00
#
_symmetry.space_group_name_H-M   'P 1'
#
loop_
_entity.id
_entity.type
_entity.pdbx_description
1 polymer ?
#
loop_
_entity_poly.entity_id
_entity_poly.type
_entity_poly.pdbx_seq_one_letter_code
_entity_poly.pdbx_strand_id
1 'polypeptide(L)'
;MSQHPDRIAPHGGILVNRIATLDQRQEFFDQADSLPRVELSDRSISDLQMIAIGALSPLKGFMNEADYRSVVKEMRLSNGLPWSIPITLSVNEAVADTLTEGSLVRLDSPAGEFVGILELTEKYRYNKEAEVINVYRTDDLKHPGVQVVDKAGPVNLAGE
;
A
#
# COMPACT_ATOMS: atom_id res chain seq x y z
N MET A 1 -26.95 4.00 1.75
CA MET A 1 -27.20 5.45 1.64
C MET A 1 -26.81 6.10 2.97
N SER A 2 -25.93 7.10 2.95
CA SER A 2 -25.40 7.74 4.16
C SER A 2 -26.52 8.41 4.97
N GLN A 3 -26.62 8.14 6.27
CA GLN A 3 -27.65 8.68 7.17
C GLN A 3 -27.36 10.09 7.70
N HIS A 4 -26.40 10.82 7.10
CA HIS A 4 -26.00 12.16 7.55
C HIS A 4 -25.89 13.12 6.35
N PRO A 5 -26.89 13.99 6.13
CA PRO A 5 -26.97 14.86 4.96
C PRO A 5 -25.88 15.94 4.88
N ASP A 6 -25.14 16.20 5.97
CA ASP A 6 -24.11 17.25 6.05
C ASP A 6 -22.66 16.76 5.88
N ARG A 7 -22.45 15.47 5.57
CA ARG A 7 -21.08 14.93 5.40
C ARG A 7 -20.64 15.01 3.95
N ILE A 8 -19.44 15.55 3.72
CA ILE A 8 -18.77 15.44 2.42
C ILE A 8 -18.58 13.96 2.08
N ALA A 9 -18.75 13.63 0.80
CA ALA A 9 -18.49 12.28 0.34
C ALA A 9 -16.99 11.94 0.50
N PRO A 10 -16.64 10.69 0.80
CA PRO A 10 -15.26 10.22 0.71
C PRO A 10 -14.69 10.48 -0.68
N HIS A 11 -13.36 10.61 -0.77
CA HIS A 11 -12.70 10.75 -2.06
C HIS A 11 -12.98 9.54 -2.95
N GLY A 12 -13.33 9.77 -4.21
CA GLY A 12 -13.86 8.74 -5.11
C GLY A 12 -15.32 8.34 -4.86
N GLY A 13 -16.02 9.00 -3.94
CA GLY A 13 -17.46 8.87 -3.68
C GLY A 13 -17.85 7.74 -2.72
N ILE A 14 -16.95 6.79 -2.44
CA ILE A 14 -17.22 5.61 -1.61
C ILE A 14 -16.10 5.44 -0.59
N LEU A 15 -16.46 5.22 0.69
CA LEU A 15 -15.50 4.84 1.72
C LEU A 15 -15.12 3.37 1.51
N VAL A 16 -13.85 3.10 1.28
CA VAL A 16 -13.32 1.74 1.17
C VAL A 16 -12.90 1.26 2.55
N ASN A 17 -13.68 0.38 3.17
CA ASN A 17 -13.34 -0.23 4.45
C ASN A 17 -12.70 -1.60 4.22
N ARG A 18 -11.44 -1.78 4.63
CA ARG A 18 -10.68 -3.04 4.53
C ARG A 18 -10.43 -3.71 5.88
N ILE A 19 -11.14 -3.29 6.94
CA ILE A 19 -11.14 -4.04 8.21
C ILE A 19 -11.86 -5.38 7.97
N ALA A 20 -11.14 -6.48 8.22
CA ALA A 20 -11.70 -7.82 8.12
C ALA A 20 -12.94 -7.97 9.04
N THR A 21 -13.98 -8.58 8.51
CA THR A 21 -15.12 -9.05 9.31
C THR A 21 -14.68 -10.13 10.31
N LEU A 22 -15.52 -10.47 11.29
CA LEU A 22 -15.18 -11.51 12.26
C LEU A 22 -14.91 -12.87 11.59
N ASP A 23 -15.69 -13.22 10.57
CA ASP A 23 -15.53 -14.48 9.84
C ASP A 23 -14.24 -14.50 9.02
N GLN A 24 -13.98 -13.44 8.25
CA GLN A 24 -12.72 -13.29 7.50
C GLN A 24 -11.51 -13.28 8.43
N ARG A 25 -11.62 -12.62 9.58
CA ARG A 25 -10.55 -12.61 10.58
C ARG A 25 -10.21 -14.04 11.01
N GLN A 26 -11.20 -14.84 11.37
CA GLN A 26 -10.96 -16.23 11.76
C GLN A 26 -10.29 -17.03 10.64
N GLU A 27 -10.82 -16.93 9.41
CA GLU A 27 -10.24 -17.59 8.23
C GLU A 27 -8.78 -17.20 7.99
N PHE A 28 -8.45 -15.90 8.11
CA PHE A 28 -7.08 -15.42 7.98
C PHE A 28 -6.19 -15.94 9.10
N PHE A 29 -6.66 -15.98 10.35
CA PHE A 29 -5.90 -16.54 11.47
C PHE A 29 -5.60 -18.04 11.30
N ASP A 30 -6.56 -18.81 10.78
CA ASP A 30 -6.41 -20.26 10.61
C ASP A 30 -5.33 -20.63 9.59
N GLN A 31 -5.14 -19.82 8.55
CA GLN A 31 -4.11 -20.04 7.53
C GLN A 31 -2.82 -19.24 7.74
N ALA A 32 -2.83 -18.21 8.59
CA ALA A 32 -1.77 -17.20 8.73
C ALA A 32 -0.37 -17.80 8.95
N ASP A 33 -0.27 -18.91 9.68
CA ASP A 33 1.03 -19.51 9.98
C ASP A 33 1.66 -20.24 8.79
N SER A 34 0.85 -20.64 7.81
CA SER A 34 1.27 -21.31 6.57
C SER A 34 1.62 -20.35 5.44
N LEU A 35 1.22 -19.09 5.54
CA LEU A 35 1.44 -18.09 4.50
C LEU A 35 2.89 -17.57 4.51
N PRO A 36 3.43 -17.18 3.34
CA PRO A 36 4.66 -16.40 3.31
C PRO A 36 4.45 -15.07 4.03
N ARG A 37 5.51 -14.55 4.65
CA ARG A 37 5.43 -13.41 5.57
C ARG A 37 6.26 -12.24 5.07
N VAL A 38 5.74 -11.04 5.26
CA VAL A 38 6.44 -9.77 5.06
C VAL A 38 6.34 -8.97 6.36
N GLU A 39 7.49 -8.67 6.95
CA GLU A 39 7.57 -7.71 8.05
C GLU A 39 7.42 -6.29 7.48
N LEU A 40 6.50 -5.52 8.05
CA LEU A 40 6.25 -4.14 7.70
C LEU A 40 7.15 -3.20 8.50
N SER A 41 7.53 -2.08 7.89
CA SER A 41 8.08 -0.95 8.66
C SER A 41 6.97 -0.18 9.39
N ASP A 42 7.33 0.64 10.38
CA ASP A 42 6.38 1.53 11.08
C ASP A 42 5.58 2.41 10.10
N ARG A 43 6.24 2.90 9.04
CA ARG A 43 5.57 3.67 7.99
C ARG A 43 4.56 2.82 7.23
N SER A 44 4.94 1.61 6.82
CA SER A 44 4.04 0.73 6.06
C SER A 44 2.87 0.23 6.90
N ILE A 45 3.04 0.11 8.22
CA ILE A 45 1.91 -0.11 9.15
C ILE A 45 0.95 1.07 9.12
N SER A 46 1.48 2.30 9.19
CA SER A 46 0.63 3.49 9.15
C SER A 46 -0.16 3.54 7.84
N ASP A 47 0.48 3.25 6.71
CA ASP A 47 -0.19 3.18 5.40
C ASP A 47 -1.25 2.06 5.37
N LEU A 48 -0.92 0.87 5.86
CA LEU A 48 -1.86 -0.26 5.98
C LEU A 48 -3.08 0.12 6.84
N GLN A 49 -2.88 0.76 7.99
CA GLN A 49 -3.97 1.20 8.87
C GLN A 49 -4.85 2.25 8.19
N MET A 50 -4.26 3.22 7.48
CA MET A 50 -5.01 4.24 6.77
C MET A 50 -5.80 3.68 5.58
N ILE A 51 -5.27 2.65 4.90
CA ILE A 51 -6.03 1.85 3.92
C ILE A 51 -7.17 1.10 4.63
N ALA A 52 -6.87 0.41 5.73
CA ALA A 52 -7.82 -0.42 6.47
C ALA A 52 -9.09 0.35 6.87
N ILE A 53 -8.92 1.53 7.47
CA ILE A 53 -10.03 2.36 7.93
C ILE A 53 -10.68 3.20 6.82
N GLY A 54 -10.15 3.16 5.60
CA GLY A 54 -10.65 3.91 4.45
C GLY A 54 -10.25 5.37 4.40
N ALA A 55 -9.31 5.81 5.24
CA ALA A 55 -8.76 7.17 5.18
C ALA A 55 -8.09 7.46 3.82
N LEU A 56 -7.56 6.42 3.17
CA LEU A 56 -6.97 6.49 1.84
C LEU A 56 -7.93 6.06 0.71
N SER A 57 -9.24 6.12 0.91
CA SER A 57 -10.21 5.94 -0.19
C SER A 57 -9.85 6.87 -1.35
N PRO A 58 -9.86 6.38 -2.62
CA PRO A 58 -10.44 5.12 -3.09
C PRO A 58 -9.48 3.92 -3.11
N LEU A 59 -8.28 4.03 -2.53
CA LEU A 59 -7.35 2.91 -2.50
C LEU A 59 -7.95 1.73 -1.73
N LYS A 60 -7.77 0.54 -2.29
CA LYS A 60 -8.21 -0.74 -1.70
C LYS A 60 -7.07 -1.53 -1.08
N GLY A 61 -5.84 -1.06 -1.27
CA GLY A 61 -4.61 -1.75 -0.97
C GLY A 61 -3.41 -0.94 -1.44
N PHE A 62 -2.23 -1.57 -1.46
CA PHE A 62 -1.02 -0.95 -1.97
C PHE A 62 -1.07 -0.83 -3.49
N MET A 63 -0.60 0.30 -4.03
CA MET A 63 -0.78 0.66 -5.44
C MET A 63 -0.10 -0.32 -6.41
N ASN A 64 -0.86 -0.75 -7.42
CA ASN A 64 -0.34 -1.41 -8.61
C ASN A 64 0.54 -0.46 -9.45
N GLU A 65 1.22 -1.01 -10.45
CA GLU A 65 2.18 -0.27 -11.26
C GLU A 65 1.49 0.87 -12.03
N ALA A 66 0.27 0.65 -12.53
CA ALA A 66 -0.46 1.64 -13.30
C ALA A 66 -0.82 2.88 -12.47
N ASP A 67 -1.37 2.69 -11.27
CA ASP A 67 -1.67 3.77 -10.34
C ASP A 67 -0.40 4.47 -9.87
N TYR A 68 0.65 3.70 -9.51
CA TYR A 68 1.95 4.25 -9.14
C TYR A 68 2.51 5.18 -10.21
N ARG A 69 2.61 4.70 -11.46
CA ARG A 69 3.18 5.48 -12.58
C ARG A 69 2.35 6.73 -12.86
N SER A 70 1.02 6.61 -12.81
CA SER A 70 0.11 7.74 -13.00
C SER A 70 0.26 8.77 -11.88
N VAL A 71 0.37 8.35 -10.63
CA VAL A 71 0.55 9.26 -9.48
C VAL A 71 1.87 10.01 -9.59
N VAL A 72 2.97 9.29 -9.84
CA VAL A 72 4.30 9.89 -9.98
C VAL A 72 4.33 10.92 -11.10
N LYS A 73 3.72 10.63 -12.26
CA LYS A 73 3.82 11.48 -13.44
C LYS A 73 2.77 12.61 -13.48
N GLU A 74 1.54 12.30 -13.08
CA GLU A 74 0.36 13.14 -13.35
C GLU A 74 -0.37 13.58 -12.07
N MET A 75 0.10 13.16 -10.88
CA MET A 75 -0.57 13.40 -9.59
C MET A 75 -2.05 12.97 -9.59
N ARG A 76 -2.31 11.83 -10.25
CA ARG A 76 -3.63 11.21 -10.35
C ARG A 76 -3.50 9.69 -10.32
N LEU A 77 -4.50 9.02 -9.76
CA LEU A 77 -4.69 7.59 -9.99
C LEU A 77 -4.95 7.31 -11.48
N SER A 78 -4.78 6.06 -11.91
CA SER A 78 -5.01 5.65 -13.30
C SER A 78 -6.45 5.90 -13.78
N ASN A 79 -7.41 5.93 -12.86
CA ASN A 79 -8.81 6.30 -13.12
C ASN A 79 -9.07 7.81 -13.21
N GLY A 80 -8.02 8.64 -13.09
CA GLY A 80 -8.06 10.09 -13.20
C GLY A 80 -8.35 10.85 -11.90
N LEU A 81 -8.65 10.17 -10.79
CA LEU A 81 -8.88 10.85 -9.50
C LEU A 81 -7.58 11.50 -8.99
N PRO A 82 -7.63 12.75 -8.48
CA PRO A 82 -6.46 13.42 -7.89
C PRO A 82 -5.83 12.58 -6.78
N TRP A 83 -4.51 12.39 -6.84
CA TRP A 83 -3.72 11.70 -5.84
C TRP A 83 -2.23 11.98 -6.02
N SER A 84 -1.58 12.57 -5.03
CA SER A 84 -0.25 13.17 -5.23
C SER A 84 0.94 12.36 -4.71
N ILE A 85 0.72 11.40 -3.81
CA ILE A 85 1.79 10.64 -3.13
C ILE A 85 1.57 9.14 -3.33
N PRO A 86 2.54 8.39 -3.89
CA PRO A 86 2.43 6.94 -4.00
C PRO A 86 2.29 6.25 -2.63
N ILE A 87 1.38 5.28 -2.54
CA ILE A 87 1.21 4.42 -1.35
C ILE A 87 1.58 2.99 -1.75
N THR A 88 2.81 2.60 -1.47
CA THR A 88 3.43 1.36 -1.96
C THR A 88 4.06 0.57 -0.84
N LEU A 89 4.07 -0.76 -0.97
CA LEU A 89 4.81 -1.66 -0.08
C LEU A 89 6.09 -2.14 -0.78
N SER A 90 7.22 -1.49 -0.51
CA SER A 90 8.50 -1.81 -1.14
C SER A 90 9.31 -2.81 -0.31
N VAL A 91 9.75 -3.91 -0.93
CA VAL A 91 10.57 -4.96 -0.31
C VAL A 91 11.86 -5.20 -1.09
N ASN A 92 12.84 -5.85 -0.44
CA ASN A 92 14.05 -6.29 -1.13
C ASN A 92 13.76 -7.44 -2.11
N GLU A 93 14.68 -7.67 -3.06
CA GLU A 93 14.52 -8.71 -4.08
C GLU A 93 14.32 -10.10 -3.47
N ALA A 94 15.12 -10.44 -2.46
CA ALA A 94 15.08 -11.75 -1.83
C ALA A 94 13.72 -12.04 -1.18
N VAL A 95 13.06 -11.03 -0.62
CA VAL A 95 11.68 -11.15 -0.12
C VAL A 95 10.72 -11.31 -1.30
N ALA A 96 10.78 -10.43 -2.31
CA ALA A 96 9.89 -10.49 -3.47
C ALA A 96 9.96 -11.83 -4.24
N ASP A 97 11.13 -12.45 -4.32
CA ASP A 97 11.38 -13.72 -5.00
C ASP A 97 10.71 -14.92 -4.29
N THR A 98 10.45 -14.80 -2.98
CA THR A 98 9.74 -15.84 -2.21
C THR A 98 8.22 -15.77 -2.37
N LEU A 99 7.70 -14.68 -2.94
CA LEU A 99 6.27 -14.42 -3.05
C LEU A 99 5.75 -14.76 -4.44
N THR A 100 4.52 -15.27 -4.52
CA THR A 100 3.86 -15.59 -5.80
C THR A 100 2.68 -14.66 -6.01
N GLU A 101 2.59 -14.02 -7.18
CA GLU A 101 1.40 -13.25 -7.55
C GLU A 101 0.16 -14.16 -7.62
N GLY A 102 -0.99 -13.64 -7.18
CA GLY A 102 -2.23 -14.39 -6.97
C GLY A 102 -2.30 -15.14 -5.64
N SER A 103 -1.33 -14.98 -4.73
CA SER A 103 -1.32 -15.62 -3.41
C SER A 103 -1.57 -14.64 -2.27
N LEU A 104 -2.00 -15.17 -1.12
CA LEU A 104 -2.10 -14.42 0.12
C LEU A 104 -0.74 -14.33 0.81
N VAL A 105 -0.42 -13.15 1.32
CA VAL A 105 0.80 -12.86 2.08
C VAL A 105 0.42 -12.34 3.45
N ARG A 106 1.02 -12.90 4.49
CA ARG A 106 0.88 -12.42 5.86
C ARG A 106 1.76 -11.19 6.09
N LEU A 107 1.16 -10.14 6.64
CA LEU A 107 1.85 -8.92 7.04
C LEU A 107 2.02 -8.91 8.55
N ASP A 108 3.27 -8.84 9.00
CA ASP A 108 3.63 -8.75 10.42
C ASP A 108 4.15 -7.35 10.76
N SER A 109 3.92 -6.88 11.99
CA SER A 109 4.53 -5.65 12.49
C SER A 109 6.01 -5.86 12.84
N PRO A 110 6.81 -4.80 13.06
CA PRO A 110 8.17 -4.93 13.61
C PRO A 110 8.22 -5.64 14.98
N ALA A 111 7.09 -5.71 15.70
CA ALA A 111 6.98 -6.44 16.95
C ALA A 111 6.65 -7.94 16.75
N GLY A 112 6.48 -8.39 15.50
CA GLY A 112 6.11 -9.76 15.14
C GLY A 112 4.61 -10.06 15.26
N GLU A 113 3.77 -9.04 15.39
CA GLU A 113 2.31 -9.22 15.48
C GLU A 113 1.69 -9.34 14.10
N PHE A 114 0.76 -10.28 13.93
CA PHE A 114 0.00 -10.41 12.68
C PHE A 114 -1.01 -9.26 12.54
N VAL A 115 -0.80 -8.38 11.55
CA VAL A 115 -1.56 -7.13 11.40
C VAL A 115 -2.42 -7.06 10.15
N GLY A 116 -2.20 -7.94 9.17
CA GLY A 116 -3.04 -7.96 7.96
C GLY A 116 -2.63 -9.01 6.94
N ILE A 117 -3.48 -9.23 5.96
CA ILE A 117 -3.22 -10.04 4.78
C ILE A 117 -3.12 -9.11 3.57
N LEU A 118 -2.22 -9.43 2.65
CA LEU A 118 -2.18 -8.87 1.31
C LEU A 118 -2.52 -9.97 0.31
N GLU A 119 -3.59 -9.79 -0.47
CA GLU A 119 -3.79 -10.56 -1.70
C GLU A 119 -2.87 -9.98 -2.78
N LEU A 120 -1.70 -10.59 -2.96
CA LEU A 120 -0.67 -10.06 -3.85
C LEU A 120 -1.11 -10.21 -5.31
N THR A 121 -1.31 -9.10 -6.00
CA THR A 121 -1.77 -9.08 -7.40
C THR A 121 -0.65 -8.80 -8.40
N GLU A 122 0.39 -8.06 -7.99
CA GLU A 122 1.47 -7.64 -8.88
C GLU A 122 2.74 -7.34 -8.07
N LYS A 123 3.90 -7.70 -8.64
CA LYS A 123 5.22 -7.29 -8.19
C LYS A 123 5.89 -6.49 -9.31
N TYR A 124 6.32 -5.27 -9.02
CA TYR A 124 6.95 -4.44 -10.05
C TYR A 124 8.14 -3.66 -9.51
N ARG A 125 9.10 -3.40 -10.41
CA ARG A 125 10.21 -2.47 -10.15
C ARG A 125 9.78 -1.07 -10.54
N TYR A 126 10.34 -0.09 -9.84
CA TYR A 126 10.02 1.31 -10.06
C TYR A 126 11.28 2.18 -10.12
N ASN A 127 11.13 3.38 -10.70
CA ASN A 127 12.22 4.34 -10.82
C ASN A 127 12.17 5.32 -9.64
N LYS A 128 12.97 5.03 -8.61
CA LYS A 128 13.12 5.87 -7.41
C LYS A 128 13.52 7.32 -7.74
N GLU A 129 14.42 7.53 -8.69
CA GLU A 129 14.87 8.86 -9.10
C GLU A 129 13.71 9.65 -9.71
N ALA A 130 12.94 9.03 -10.62
CA ALA A 130 11.76 9.64 -11.20
C ALA A 130 10.70 9.97 -10.14
N GLU A 131 10.53 9.11 -9.12
CA GLU A 131 9.63 9.38 -8.00
C GLU A 131 10.05 10.60 -7.21
N VAL A 132 11.31 10.67 -6.76
CA VAL A 132 11.74 11.77 -5.88
C VAL A 132 11.70 13.13 -6.58
N ILE A 133 12.09 13.17 -7.86
CA ILE A 133 12.03 14.38 -8.67
C ILE A 133 10.59 14.82 -8.92
N ASN A 134 9.68 13.92 -9.25
CA ASN A 134 8.31 14.31 -9.61
C ASN A 134 7.41 14.54 -8.39
N VAL A 135 7.61 13.79 -7.30
CA VAL A 135 6.79 13.85 -6.08
C VAL A 135 7.34 14.87 -5.08
N TYR A 136 8.64 14.80 -4.76
CA TYR A 136 9.26 15.67 -3.75
C TYR A 136 9.96 16.89 -4.34
N ARG A 137 10.08 16.99 -5.68
CA ARG A 137 10.68 18.11 -6.40
C ARG A 137 12.17 18.32 -6.11
N THR A 138 12.83 17.30 -5.57
CA THR A 138 14.25 17.30 -5.22
C THR A 138 14.76 15.87 -5.07
N ASP A 139 16.04 15.66 -5.33
CA ASP A 139 16.81 14.44 -5.04
C ASP A 139 17.75 14.63 -3.83
N ASP A 140 17.64 15.77 -3.11
CA ASP A 140 18.45 16.03 -1.92
C ASP A 140 18.16 14.99 -0.83
N LEU A 141 19.17 14.17 -0.50
CA LEU A 141 19.12 13.17 0.56
C LEU A 141 18.88 13.76 1.95
N LYS A 142 18.90 15.09 2.14
CA LYS A 142 18.46 15.74 3.38
C LYS A 142 16.93 15.85 3.47
N HIS A 143 16.20 15.75 2.35
CA HIS A 143 14.74 15.81 2.35
C HIS A 143 14.15 14.49 2.92
N PRO A 144 13.30 14.52 3.95
CA PRO A 144 12.79 13.31 4.60
C PRO A 144 12.06 12.35 3.64
N GLY A 145 11.29 12.88 2.68
CA GLY A 145 10.61 12.07 1.67
C GLY A 145 11.58 11.34 0.74
N VAL A 146 12.70 11.98 0.38
CA VAL A 146 13.73 11.39 -0.47
C VAL A 146 14.43 10.25 0.27
N GLN A 147 14.77 10.45 1.55
CA GLN A 147 15.38 9.41 2.38
C GLN A 147 14.52 8.16 2.50
N VAL A 148 13.19 8.30 2.50
CA VAL A 148 12.32 7.12 2.57
C VAL A 148 12.38 6.33 1.27
N VAL A 149 12.31 7.00 0.11
CA VAL A 149 12.41 6.32 -1.19
C VAL A 149 13.80 5.70 -1.39
N ASP A 150 14.84 6.40 -0.96
CA ASP A 150 16.23 5.90 -0.98
C ASP A 150 16.35 4.58 -0.22
N LYS A 151 15.83 4.53 1.02
CA LYS A 151 15.86 3.35 1.91
C LYS A 151 14.89 2.23 1.51
N ALA A 152 13.89 2.51 0.69
CA ALA A 152 12.87 1.53 0.29
C ALA A 152 13.48 0.36 -0.51
N GLY A 153 12.80 -0.77 -0.58
CA GLY A 153 13.20 -1.87 -1.46
C GLY A 153 13.05 -1.51 -2.96
N PRO A 154 13.70 -2.23 -3.89
CA PRO A 154 13.59 -1.98 -5.32
C PRO A 154 12.35 -2.61 -5.98
N VAL A 155 11.57 -3.41 -5.25
CA VAL A 155 10.36 -4.08 -5.75
C VAL A 155 9.16 -3.67 -4.90
N ASN A 156 8.10 -3.17 -5.54
CA ASN A 156 6.81 -2.91 -4.90
C ASN A 156 5.91 -4.13 -5.00
N LEU A 157 5.23 -4.43 -3.90
CA LEU A 157 4.16 -5.41 -3.79
C LEU A 157 2.82 -4.66 -3.85
N ALA A 158 1.98 -5.03 -4.81
CA ALA A 158 0.65 -4.45 -4.97
C ALA A 158 -0.44 -5.49 -4.78
N GLY A 159 -1.54 -5.07 -4.20
CA GLY A 159 -2.59 -6.00 -3.80
C GLY A 159 -3.54 -5.36 -2.81
N GLU A 160 -4.66 -6.03 -2.58
CA GLU A 160 -5.72 -5.59 -1.67
C GLU A 160 -5.73 -6.37 -0.34
#